data_AF-A0A7H1RIX4-F1
#
_entry.id   AF-A0A7H1RIX4-F1
#
_cell.length_a   1.000
_cell.length_b   1.000
_cell.length_c   1.000
_cell.angle_alpha   90.00
_cell.angle_beta   90.00
_cell.angle_gamma   90.00
#
_symmetry.space_group_name_H-M   'P 1'
#
loop_
_entity.id
_entity.type
_entity.pdbx_description
1 polymer ?
#
loop_
_entity_poly.entity_id
_entity_poly.type
_entity_poly.pdbx_seq_one_letter_code
_entity_poly.pdbx_strand_id
1 'polypeptide(L)' 'MATAIVKPDTLDAADTLFDDLTDLRAMLICVTGEGMQGFAALSDEVQESYLFAMQRRVDSALIGLRALTASMRRPA' A
#
# COMPACT_ATOMS: atom_id res chain seq x y z
N MET A 1 12.40 28.43 15.28
CA MET A 1 11.61 27.39 14.60
C MET A 1 12.50 26.18 14.44
N ALA A 2 12.21 25.07 15.12
CA ALA A 2 12.97 23.84 14.95
C ALA A 2 12.45 23.13 13.70
N THR A 3 13.22 23.15 12.62
CA THR A 3 12.93 22.35 11.42
C THR A 3 13.21 20.90 11.79
N ALA A 4 12.16 20.08 11.88
CA ALA A 4 12.34 18.65 12.07
C ALA A 4 13.15 18.10 10.88
N ILE A 5 14.36 17.61 11.14
CA ILE A 5 15.17 16.94 10.13
C ILE A 5 14.55 15.55 9.94
N VAL A 6 13.63 15.45 8.99
CA VAL A 6 13.10 14.16 8.54
C VAL A 6 14.24 13.44 7.81
N LYS A 7 14.55 12.21 8.23
CA LYS A 7 15.60 11.43 7.57
C LYS A 7 15.16 11.09 6.15
N PRO A 8 16.08 11.00 5.17
CA PRO A 8 15.75 10.60 3.80
C PRO A 8 14.97 9.27 3.77
N ASP A 9 15.42 8.29 4.54
CA ASP A 9 14.77 6.96 4.66
C ASP A 9 13.31 7.02 5.14
N THR A 10 12.93 8.06 5.88
CA THR A 10 11.55 8.29 6.32
C THR A 10 10.67 8.96 5.27
N LEU A 11 11.25 9.78 4.39
CA LEU A 11 10.55 10.32 3.23
C LEU A 11 10.29 9.19 2.23
N ASP A 12 11.29 8.37 1.94
CA ASP A 12 11.18 7.23 1.03
C ASP A 12 10.13 6.20 1.49
N ALA A 13 10.05 5.96 2.81
CA ALA A 13 9.03 5.07 3.39
C ALA A 13 7.61 5.66 3.34
N ALA A 14 7.47 6.99 3.45
CA ALA A 14 6.18 7.67 3.32
C ALA A 14 5.69 7.65 1.87
N ASP A 15 6.58 7.95 0.92
CA ASP A 15 6.26 7.94 -0.51
C ASP A 15 5.87 6.53 -0.97
N THR A 16 6.64 5.51 -0.57
CA THR A 16 6.31 4.10 -0.85
C THR A 16 4.95 3.71 -0.27
N LEU A 17 4.63 4.14 0.95
CA LEU A 17 3.32 3.88 1.57
C LEU A 17 2.17 4.55 0.80
N PHE A 18 2.36 5.81 0.39
CA PHE A 18 1.34 6.53 -0.38
C PHE A 18 1.11 5.90 -1.76
N ASP A 19 2.17 5.49 -2.44
CA ASP A 19 2.08 4.81 -3.73
C ASP A 19 1.36 3.46 -3.59
N ASP A 20 1.72 2.64 -2.61
CA ASP A 20 1.07 1.34 -2.38
C ASP A 20 -0.41 1.49 -1.99
N LEU A 21 -0.78 2.50 -1.19
CA LEU A 21 -2.19 2.78 -0.85
C LEU A 21 -2.98 3.31 -2.06
N THR A 22 -2.34 4.09 -2.92
CA THR A 22 -2.95 4.58 -4.17
C THR A 22 -3.22 3.43 -5.12
N ASP A 23 -2.25 2.53 -5.28
CA ASP A 23 -2.39 1.32 -6.08
C ASP A 23 -3.46 0.39 -5.52
N LEU A 24 -3.50 0.17 -4.20
CA LEU A 24 -4.54 -0.63 -3.55
C LEU A 24 -5.93 -0.02 -3.76
N ARG A 25 -6.05 1.31 -3.65
CA ARG A 25 -7.30 2.00 -3.93
C ARG A 25 -7.72 1.82 -5.39
N ALA A 26 -6.80 1.94 -6.34
CA ALA A 26 -7.09 1.71 -7.75
C ALA A 26 -7.53 0.25 -8.00
N MET A 27 -6.86 -0.73 -7.38
CA MET A 27 -7.24 -2.14 -7.46
C MET A 27 -8.63 -2.40 -6.86
N LEU A 28 -8.95 -1.79 -5.73
CA LEU A 28 -10.28 -1.89 -5.12
C LEU A 28 -11.36 -1.21 -5.97
N ILE A 29 -11.05 -0.07 -6.60
CA ILE A 29 -11.96 0.63 -7.51
C ILE A 29 -12.21 -0.21 -8.77
N CYS A 30 -11.18 -0.83 -9.35
CA CYS A 30 -11.35 -1.73 -10.49
C CYS A 30 -12.24 -2.93 -10.16
N VAL A 31 -12.15 -3.48 -8.94
CA VAL A 31 -13.05 -4.54 -8.47
C VAL A 31 -14.45 -4.02 -8.11
N THR A 32 -14.59 -2.74 -7.74
CA THR A 32 -15.90 -2.17 -7.31
C THR A 32 -16.64 -1.41 -8.41
N GLY A 33 -16.00 -1.08 -9.52
CA GLY A 33 -16.58 -0.37 -10.68
C GLY A 33 -17.63 -1.18 -11.44
N GLU A 34 -17.46 -2.51 -11.49
CA GLU A 34 -18.52 -3.48 -11.84
C GLU A 34 -18.93 -4.35 -10.62
N GLY A 35 -18.26 -4.17 -9.48
CA GLY A 35 -18.43 -4.98 -8.28
C GLY A 35 -17.78 -6.35 -8.39
N MET A 36 -17.99 -7.18 -7.36
CA MET A 36 -17.57 -8.58 -7.29
C MET A 36 -17.96 -9.41 -8.54
N GLN A 37 -18.94 -8.95 -9.32
CA GLN A 37 -19.36 -9.59 -10.56
C GLN A 37 -18.30 -9.49 -11.67
N GLY A 38 -17.66 -8.33 -11.83
CA GLY A 38 -16.57 -8.16 -12.81
C GLY A 38 -15.34 -8.99 -12.43
N PHE A 39 -15.04 -9.09 -11.13
CA PHE A 39 -13.99 -9.98 -10.63
C PHE A 39 -14.32 -11.47 -10.83
N ALA A 40 -15.56 -11.88 -10.53
CA ALA A 40 -16.02 -13.25 -10.70
C ALA A 40 -16.16 -13.68 -12.18
N ALA A 41 -16.19 -12.71 -13.11
CA ALA A 41 -16.20 -12.97 -14.56
C ALA A 41 -14.79 -13.24 -15.12
N LEU A 42 -13.73 -12.98 -14.36
CA LEU A 42 -12.35 -13.32 -14.73
C LEU A 42 -12.12 -14.83 -14.56
N SER A 43 -11.15 -15.38 -15.30
CA SER A 43 -10.72 -16.77 -15.06
C SER A 43 -10.06 -16.92 -13.69
N ASP A 44 -10.09 -18.14 -13.13
CA ASP A 44 -9.51 -18.46 -11.82
C ASP A 44 -8.03 -18.04 -11.71
N GLU A 45 -7.24 -18.24 -12.77
CA GLU A 45 -5.83 -17.85 -12.83
C GLU A 45 -5.64 -16.33 -12.75
N VAL A 46 -6.53 -15.56 -13.36
CA VAL A 46 -6.48 -14.09 -13.33
C VAL A 46 -6.96 -13.58 -11.97
N GLN A 47 -8.00 -14.19 -11.39
CA GLN A 47 -8.47 -13.89 -10.04
C GLN A 47 -7.37 -14.13 -9.00
N GLU A 48 -6.69 -15.27 -9.07
CA GLU A 48 -5.59 -15.62 -8.18
C GLU A 48 -4.41 -14.66 -8.32
N SER A 49 -3.99 -14.36 -9.56
CA SER A 49 -2.91 -13.39 -9.83
C SER A 49 -3.24 -12.01 -9.25
N TYR A 50 -4.51 -11.59 -9.37
CA TYR A 50 -4.99 -10.33 -8.85
C TYR A 50 -4.99 -10.28 -7.32
N LEU A 51 -5.47 -11.34 -6.66
CA LEU A 51 -5.45 -11.45 -5.20
C LEU A 51 -4.01 -11.47 -4.66
N PHE A 52 -3.10 -12.18 -5.33
CA PHE A 52 -1.68 -12.15 -4.98
C PHE A 52 -1.07 -10.76 -5.13
N ALA A 53 -1.41 -10.03 -6.20
CA ALA A 53 -0.94 -8.66 -6.41
C ALA A 53 -1.45 -7.73 -5.31
N MET A 54 -2.75 -7.80 -4.95
CA MET A 54 -3.32 -7.03 -3.85
C MET A 54 -2.64 -7.36 -2.52
N GLN A 55 -2.46 -8.64 -2.20
CA GLN A 55 -1.82 -9.08 -0.97
C GLN A 55 -0.40 -8.53 -0.85
N ARG A 56 0.39 -8.60 -1.93
CA ARG A 56 1.76 -8.05 -1.95
C ARG A 56 1.79 -6.54 -1.68
N ARG A 57 0.84 -5.79 -2.22
CA ARG A 57 0.73 -4.35 -1.98
C ARG A 57 0.32 -4.03 -0.54
N VAL A 58 -0.59 -4.80 0.04
CA VAL A 58 -0.94 -4.69 1.47
C VAL A 58 0.27 -4.96 2.35
N ASP A 59 1.02 -6.02 2.07
CA ASP A 59 2.21 -6.37 2.86
C ASP A 59 3.29 -5.28 2.76
N SER A 60 3.52 -4.74 1.57
CA SER A 60 4.45 -3.62 1.34
C SER A 60 4.03 -2.36 2.10
N ALA A 61 2.75 -1.96 2.00
CA ALA A 61 2.21 -0.83 2.74
C ALA A 61 2.35 -1.01 4.28
N LEU A 62 2.08 -2.22 4.79
CA LEU A 62 2.24 -2.52 6.22
C LEU A 62 3.70 -2.41 6.67
N ILE A 63 4.66 -2.80 5.85
CA ILE A 63 6.09 -2.64 6.11
C ILE A 63 6.45 -1.15 6.16
N GLY A 64 6.03 -0.36 5.16
CA GLY A 64 6.25 1.09 5.12
C GLY A 64 5.68 1.80 6.35
N LEU A 65 4.44 1.48 6.73
CA LEU A 65 3.78 2.02 7.92
C LEU A 65 4.53 1.68 9.22
N ARG A 66 5.04 0.45 9.35
CA ARG A 66 5.85 0.04 10.52
C ARG A 66 7.18 0.78 10.58
N ALA A 67 7.85 0.96 9.45
CA ALA A 67 9.10 1.71 9.36
C ALA A 67 8.90 3.18 9.78
N LEU A 68 7.85 3.83 9.27
CA LEU A 68 7.45 5.19 9.68
C LEU A 68 7.14 5.26 11.17
N THR A 69 6.34 4.34 11.69
CA THR A 69 5.97 4.31 13.12
C THR A 69 7.19 4.14 14.02
N ALA A 70 8.14 3.27 13.63
CA ALA A 70 9.37 3.07 14.39
C ALA A 70 10.27 4.31 14.38
N SER A 71 10.33 5.03 13.26
CA SER A 71 11.10 6.27 13.14
C SER A 71 10.59 7.39 14.05
N MET A 72 9.27 7.48 14.25
CA MET A 72 8.62 8.46 15.12
C MET A 72 8.73 8.12 16.61
N ARG A 73 9.06 6.87 16.96
CA ARG A 73 9.15 6.39 18.35
C ARG A 73 10.53 6.51 18.99
N ARG A 74 11.57 7.01 18.30
CA ARG A 74 12.86 7.23 18.98
C ARG A 74 12.71 8.34 20.04
N PRO A 75 12.94 8.06 21.34
CA PRO A 75 12.98 9.11 22.34
C PRO A 75 14.24 9.96 22.14
N ALA A 76 14.09 11.27 22.39
CA ALA A 76 15.19 12.21 22.53
C ALA A 76 16.10 11.86 23.72
#